data_AF-A6M1D0-F1
#
_entry.id   AF-A6M1D0-F1
#
_cell.length_a   1.000
_cell.length_b   1.000
_cell.length_c   1.000
_cell.angle_alpha   90.00
_cell.angle_beta   90.00
_cell.angle_gamma   90.00
#
_symmetry.space_group_name_H-M   'P 1'
#
loop_
_entity.id
_entity.type
_entity.pdbx_description
1 polymer ?
#
loop_
_entity_poly.entity_id
_entity_poly.type
_entity_poly.pdbx_seq_one_letter_code
_entity_poly.pdbx_strand_id
1 'polypeptide(L)'
;MSIDRISRSTYINAYNSNSSKAIEKTKKTDDVDRIEISELGKSLKGYSLDSNIQNAKKIADIKNKIDSGTYNVDARLTARSLLDAMKERSE
;
A
#
# COMPACT_ATOMS: atom_id res chain seq x y z
N MET A 1 -78.17 7.62 -7.84
CA MET A 1 -77.09 8.40 -7.21
C MET A 1 -75.96 7.44 -6.90
N SER A 2 -74.81 7.57 -7.55
CA SER A 2 -73.68 6.64 -7.43
C SER A 2 -72.60 7.29 -6.56
N ILE A 3 -72.14 6.59 -5.53
CA ILE A 3 -71.09 7.08 -4.63
C ILE A 3 -69.76 6.54 -5.16
N ASP A 4 -68.97 7.40 -5.80
CA ASP A 4 -67.63 7.05 -6.25
C ASP A 4 -66.73 6.76 -5.04
N ARG A 5 -66.01 5.64 -5.11
CA ARG A 5 -65.07 5.19 -4.08
C ARG A 5 -63.94 6.20 -3.97
N ILE A 6 -63.96 7.03 -2.93
CA ILE A 6 -62.81 7.88 -2.55
C ILE A 6 -61.57 6.98 -2.49
N SER A 7 -60.58 7.29 -3.33
CA SER A 7 -59.41 6.46 -3.58
C SER A 7 -58.66 6.19 -2.28
N ARG A 8 -58.68 4.92 -1.86
CA ARG A 8 -58.06 4.52 -0.58
C ARG A 8 -56.53 4.55 -0.58
N SER A 9 -55.95 4.83 -1.73
CA SER A 9 -54.52 4.80 -2.00
C SER A 9 -53.75 5.89 -1.27
N THR A 10 -54.31 7.09 -1.11
CA THR A 10 -53.55 8.26 -0.62
C THR A 10 -53.13 8.11 0.85
N TYR A 11 -54.01 7.56 1.70
CA TYR A 11 -53.72 7.36 3.13
C TYR A 11 -52.95 6.07 3.43
N ILE A 12 -53.08 5.04 2.59
CA ILE A 12 -52.26 3.82 2.68
C ILE A 12 -50.79 4.13 2.35
N ASN A 13 -50.56 5.02 1.39
CA ASN A 13 -49.20 5.42 0.99
C ASN A 13 -48.48 6.26 2.06
N ALA A 14 -49.22 7.06 2.83
CA ALA A 14 -48.64 7.83 3.93
C ALA A 14 -48.06 6.91 5.03
N TYR A 15 -48.76 5.81 5.38
CA TYR A 15 -48.25 4.83 6.34
C TYR A 15 -47.05 4.04 5.80
N ASN A 16 -47.07 3.65 4.53
CA ASN A 16 -45.96 2.91 3.91
C ASN A 16 -44.69 3.76 3.70
N SER A 17 -44.82 5.09 3.59
CA SER A 17 -43.66 6.00 3.42
C SER A 17 -42.74 6.11 4.63
N ASN A 18 -43.16 5.63 5.81
CA ASN A 18 -42.32 5.62 7.01
C ASN A 18 -41.42 4.37 7.12
N SER A 19 -41.68 3.34 6.29
CA SER A 19 -40.90 2.08 6.29
C SER A 19 -39.61 2.15 5.46
N SER A 20 -39.52 3.10 4.51
CA SER A 20 -38.40 3.21 3.56
C SER A 20 -37.34 4.23 3.97
N LYS A 21 -37.47 4.88 5.14
CA LYS A 21 -36.36 5.65 5.72
C LYS A 21 -35.42 4.68 6.42
N ALA A 22 -34.76 3.83 5.64
CA ALA A 22 -33.53 3.22 6.09
C ALA A 22 -32.59 4.37 6.43
N ILE A 23 -32.42 4.63 7.73
CA ILE A 23 -31.45 5.59 8.24
C ILE A 23 -30.14 5.19 7.59
N GLU A 24 -29.63 6.02 6.68
CA GLU A 24 -28.34 5.77 6.04
C GLU A 24 -27.35 5.53 7.19
N LYS A 25 -26.81 4.32 7.25
CA LYS A 25 -25.78 4.01 8.23
C LYS A 25 -24.63 4.95 7.92
N THR A 26 -24.49 5.98 8.76
CA THR A 26 -23.34 6.88 8.67
C THR A 26 -22.12 5.98 8.74
N LYS A 27 -21.30 6.01 7.68
CA LYS A 27 -20.01 5.32 7.70
C LYS A 27 -19.25 5.92 8.86
N LYS A 28 -19.15 5.18 9.96
CA LYS A 28 -18.23 5.51 11.04
C LYS A 28 -16.84 5.41 10.40
N THR A 29 -16.26 6.56 10.11
CA THR A 29 -14.83 6.62 9.89
C THR A 29 -14.22 6.30 11.24
N ASP A 30 -13.49 5.19 11.33
CA ASP A 30 -12.70 4.87 12.51
C ASP A 30 -11.61 5.93 12.62
N ASP A 31 -11.97 7.03 13.29
CA ASP A 31 -11.07 8.10 13.71
C ASP A 31 -10.28 7.57 14.89
N VAL A 32 -9.22 6.85 14.55
CA VAL A 32 -8.27 6.26 15.49
C VAL A 32 -6.94 6.93 15.25
N ASP A 33 -6.20 7.15 16.33
CA ASP A 33 -4.85 7.69 16.22
C ASP A 33 -3.99 6.77 15.36
N ARG A 34 -3.34 7.35 14.34
CA ARG A 34 -2.42 6.64 13.43
C ARG A 34 -1.06 7.28 13.45
N ILE A 35 -0.04 6.45 13.54
CA ILE A 35 1.35 6.85 13.30
C ILE A 35 1.64 6.56 11.83
N GLU A 36 1.84 7.59 11.02
CA GLU A 36 2.16 7.47 9.59
C GLU A 36 3.52 8.08 9.25
N ILE A 37 4.14 7.57 8.19
CA ILE A 37 5.31 8.22 7.59
C ILE A 37 4.87 9.56 6.99
N SER A 38 5.63 10.63 7.26
CA SER A 38 5.37 11.95 6.69
C SER A 38 5.33 11.92 5.17
N GLU A 39 4.62 12.85 4.55
CA GLU A 39 4.56 12.96 3.09
C GLU A 39 5.97 13.10 2.46
N LEU A 40 6.86 13.81 3.16
CA LEU A 40 8.27 13.91 2.81
C LEU A 40 8.99 12.55 2.91
N GLY A 41 8.77 11.79 3.98
CA GLY A 41 9.33 10.44 4.10
C GLY A 41 8.81 9.50 3.01
N LYS A 42 7.53 9.62 2.64
CA LYS A 42 6.91 8.88 1.53
C LYS A 42 7.53 9.26 0.17
N SER A 43 7.85 10.54 -0.07
CA SER A 43 8.45 10.99 -1.33
C SER A 43 9.94 10.61 -1.45
N LEU A 44 10.69 10.61 -0.34
CA LEU A 44 12.09 10.18 -0.31
C LEU A 44 12.27 8.69 -0.65
N LYS A 45 11.25 7.84 -0.42
CA LYS A 45 11.26 6.44 -0.87
C LYS A 45 11.43 6.33 -2.40
N GLY A 46 10.85 7.25 -3.18
CA GLY A 46 11.03 7.26 -4.64
C GLY A 46 12.45 7.62 -5.08
N TYR A 47 13.19 8.32 -4.22
CA TYR A 47 14.61 8.66 -4.42
C TYR A 47 15.57 7.63 -3.85
N SER A 48 15.09 6.61 -3.13
CA SER A 48 15.93 5.43 -2.86
C SER A 48 16.24 4.85 -4.23
N LEU A 49 17.48 5.06 -4.69
CA LEU A 49 17.98 4.66 -6.00
C LEU A 49 17.37 3.30 -6.34
N ASP A 50 16.60 3.24 -7.43
CA ASP A 50 16.20 1.98 -8.02
C ASP A 50 17.49 1.24 -8.31
N SER A 51 17.86 0.36 -7.39
CA SER A 51 19.18 -0.24 -7.31
C SER A 51 19.49 -1.03 -8.59
N ASN A 52 18.46 -1.36 -9.37
CA ASN A 52 18.57 -2.00 -10.68
C ASN A 52 19.43 -1.23 -11.68
N ILE A 53 19.30 0.11 -11.79
CA ILE A 53 19.95 0.85 -12.90
C ILE A 53 21.47 0.99 -12.67
N GLN A 54 21.89 1.30 -11.44
CA GLN A 54 23.33 1.42 -11.12
C GLN A 54 24.04 0.06 -11.10
N ASN A 55 23.30 -1.02 -10.86
CA ASN A 55 23.87 -2.36 -10.81
C ASN A 55 24.23 -2.92 -12.20
N ALA A 56 23.57 -2.50 -13.29
CA ALA A 56 23.80 -3.08 -14.61
C ALA A 56 25.26 -2.96 -15.10
N LYS A 57 25.84 -1.75 -15.02
CA LYS A 57 27.24 -1.52 -15.40
C LYS A 57 28.21 -2.29 -14.50
N LYS A 58 27.98 -2.24 -13.18
CA LYS A 58 28.80 -2.94 -12.19
C LYS A 58 28.78 -4.47 -12.40
N ILE A 59 27.61 -5.03 -12.73
CA ILE A 59 27.46 -6.45 -13.03
C ILE A 59 28.24 -6.83 -14.29
N ALA A 60 28.14 -6.04 -15.36
CA ALA A 60 28.89 -6.29 -16.59
C ALA A 60 30.41 -6.26 -16.34
N ASP A 61 30.89 -5.28 -15.58
CA ASP A 61 32.31 -5.17 -15.22
C ASP A 61 32.80 -6.36 -14.39
N ILE A 62 32.00 -6.83 -13.41
CA ILE A 62 32.32 -8.01 -12.61
C ILE A 62 32.36 -9.26 -13.49
N LYS A 63 31.38 -9.46 -14.38
CA LYS A 63 31.36 -10.59 -15.32
C LYS A 63 32.62 -10.62 -16.19
N ASN A 64 32.98 -9.49 -16.78
CA ASN A 64 34.19 -9.38 -17.59
C ASN A 64 35.47 -9.73 -16.80
N LYS A 65 35.56 -9.32 -15.52
CA LYS A 65 36.69 -9.68 -14.65
C LYS A 65 36.72 -11.17 -14.32
N ILE A 66 35.57 -11.80 -14.15
CA ILE A 66 35.47 -13.25 -13.92
C ILE A 66 35.91 -14.00 -15.17
N ASP A 67 35.38 -13.63 -16.33
CA ASP A 67 35.70 -14.27 -17.62
C ASP A 67 37.18 -14.12 -17.99
N SER A 68 37.79 -12.97 -17.67
CA SER A 68 39.23 -12.74 -17.86
C SER A 68 40.11 -13.36 -16.77
N GLY A 69 39.54 -13.96 -15.73
CA GLY A 69 40.28 -14.54 -14.60
C GLY A 69 40.97 -13.51 -13.69
N THR A 70 40.63 -12.22 -13.82
CA THR A 70 41.23 -11.12 -13.04
C THR A 70 40.40 -10.71 -11.82
N TYR A 71 39.27 -11.39 -11.59
CA TYR A 71 38.44 -11.17 -10.41
C TYR A 71 39.08 -11.77 -9.16
N ASN A 72 39.58 -10.92 -8.27
CA ASN A 72 40.12 -11.33 -6.98
C ASN A 72 39.12 -11.04 -5.84
N VAL A 73 38.87 -12.04 -5.00
CA VAL A 73 37.95 -11.93 -3.86
C VAL A 73 38.72 -11.45 -2.64
N ASP A 74 38.30 -10.33 -2.05
CA ASP A 74 38.85 -9.85 -0.78
C ASP A 74 38.15 -10.54 0.40
N ALA A 75 38.87 -11.47 1.04
CA ALA A 75 38.35 -12.24 2.16
C ALA A 75 37.90 -11.38 3.35
N ARG A 76 38.55 -10.23 3.61
CA ARG A 76 38.17 -9.35 4.73
C ARG A 76 36.86 -8.65 4.43
N LEU A 77 36.68 -8.14 3.21
CA LEU A 77 35.44 -7.51 2.79
C LEU A 77 34.28 -8.51 2.75
N THR A 78 34.53 -9.74 2.28
CA THR A 78 33.53 -10.81 2.29
C THR A 78 33.10 -11.17 3.70
N ALA A 79 34.04 -11.38 4.62
CA ALA A 79 33.74 -11.70 6.01
C ALA A 79 32.96 -10.58 6.72
N ARG A 80 33.34 -9.32 6.48
CA ARG A 80 32.63 -8.15 7.02
C ARG A 80 31.20 -8.07 6.50
N SER A 81 31.00 -8.24 5.19
CA SER A 81 29.67 -8.20 4.57
C SER A 81 28.77 -9.31 5.11
N LEU A 82 29.33 -10.49 5.38
CA LEU A 82 28.60 -11.60 6.00
C LEU A 82 28.15 -11.25 7.43
N LEU A 83 29.04 -10.66 8.23
CA LEU A 83 28.73 -10.24 9.59
C LEU A 83 27.65 -9.15 9.62
N ASP A 84 27.74 -8.17 8.73
CA ASP A 84 26.77 -7.07 8.64
C ASP A 84 25.38 -7.61 8.27
N ALA A 85 25.30 -8.51 7.29
CA ALA A 85 24.04 -9.18 6.92
C ALA A 85 23.42 -10.03 8.05
N MET A 86 24.25 -10.60 8.93
CA MET A 86 23.77 -11.35 10.10
C MET A 86 23.23 -10.43 11.20
N LYS A 87 23.84 -9.26 11.40
CA LYS A 87 23.41 -8.28 12.42
C LYS A 87 22.09 -7.60 12.06
N GLU A 88 21.92 -7.21 10.79
CA GLU A 88 20.67 -6.57 10.31
C GLU A 88 19.44 -7.49 10.40
N ARG A 89 19.63 -8.81 10.52
CA ARG A 89 18.54 -9.79 10.66
C ARG A 89 18.11 -10.04 12.11
N SER A 90 18.89 -9.56 13.09
CA SER A 90 18.62 -9.74 14.52
C SER A 90 17.90 -8.55 15.17
N GLU A 91 17.64 -7.48 14.43
CA GLU A 91 16.74 -6.37 14.80
C GLU A 91 15.39 -6.51 14.09
#